data_AF-A0A0C2T4R5-F1
#
_entry.id   AF-A0A0C2T4R5-F1
#
_cell.length_a   1.000
_cell.length_b   1.000
_cell.length_c   1.000
_cell.angle_alpha   90.00
_cell.angle_beta   90.00
_cell.angle_gamma   90.00
#
_symmetry.space_group_name_H-M   'P 1'
#
loop_
_entity.id
_entity.type
_entity.pdbx_description
1 polymer ?
#
loop_
_entity_poly.entity_id
_entity_poly.type
_entity_poly.pdbx_seq_one_letter_code
_entity_poly.pdbx_strand_id
1 'polypeptide(L)'
;MVVINACVPLRRLLWMAGTILVAVHGFNFSIGPTAQCDPLSVSWSGGQPPFQLLLIPPGGTITNITIPTTAFDDVSKQGSYTVPQLYLTEGTQFMLSMSDGSGVFAGGTSSLKTVGASQSNQACNTTDLGTDFFFSLDSPLTQ
;
A
#
# COMPACT_ATOMS: atom_id res chain seq x y z
N MET A 1 -35.64 -65.50 -31.31
CA MET A 1 -34.23 -65.27 -30.90
C MET A 1 -34.02 -63.78 -30.77
N VAL A 2 -34.12 -63.24 -29.55
CA VAL A 2 -33.54 -61.93 -29.18
C VAL A 2 -33.06 -62.08 -27.73
N VAL A 3 -31.79 -61.78 -27.52
CA VAL A 3 -31.00 -61.99 -26.31
C VAL A 3 -30.87 -60.63 -25.58
N ILE A 4 -31.17 -60.64 -24.26
CA ILE A 4 -30.67 -59.81 -23.12
C ILE A 4 -29.52 -58.83 -23.44
N ASN A 5 -29.36 -57.63 -22.86
CA ASN A 5 -29.21 -57.38 -21.42
C ASN A 5 -29.07 -55.87 -21.12
N ALA A 6 -29.36 -55.46 -19.88
CA ALA A 6 -29.23 -54.09 -19.36
C ALA A 6 -27.76 -53.66 -19.12
N CYS A 7 -27.47 -52.36 -19.23
CA CYS A 7 -26.32 -51.73 -18.57
C CYS A 7 -26.64 -50.25 -18.29
N VAL A 8 -26.87 -49.92 -17.01
CA VAL A 8 -26.97 -48.53 -16.53
C VAL A 8 -25.59 -48.15 -16.00
N PRO A 9 -24.86 -47.18 -16.60
CA PRO A 9 -23.70 -46.63 -15.95
C PRO A 9 -24.07 -45.37 -15.17
N LEU A 10 -23.89 -45.51 -13.87
CA LEU A 10 -23.69 -44.50 -12.83
C LEU A 10 -22.89 -43.27 -13.33
N ARG A 11 -23.58 -42.18 -13.68
CA ARG A 11 -22.95 -40.90 -14.03
C ARG A 11 -22.82 -40.04 -12.77
N ARG A 12 -21.78 -40.29 -11.98
CA ARG A 12 -21.31 -39.34 -10.96
C ARG A 12 -20.82 -38.08 -11.70
N LEU A 13 -21.64 -37.04 -11.76
CA LEU A 13 -21.14 -35.70 -12.11
C LEU A 13 -20.23 -35.24 -10.97
N LEU A 14 -18.92 -35.43 -11.18
CA LEU A 14 -17.88 -34.78 -10.39
C LEU A 14 -18.04 -33.27 -10.60
N TRP A 15 -18.43 -32.54 -9.55
CA TRP A 15 -18.28 -31.09 -9.50
C TRP A 15 -16.77 -30.80 -9.52
N MET A 16 -16.19 -30.57 -10.70
CA MET A 16 -14.92 -29.87 -10.82
C MET A 16 -15.19 -28.42 -10.42
N ALA A 17 -15.19 -28.15 -9.12
CA ALA A 17 -15.07 -26.80 -8.59
C ALA A 17 -13.70 -26.29 -9.06
N GLY A 18 -13.68 -25.64 -10.23
CA GLY A 18 -12.51 -24.96 -10.74
C GLY A 18 -12.17 -23.84 -9.76
N THR A 19 -11.19 -24.08 -8.90
CA THR A 19 -10.57 -23.05 -8.08
C THR A 19 -10.01 -21.98 -9.00
N ILE A 20 -10.69 -20.83 -9.09
CA ILE A 20 -10.19 -19.64 -9.76
C ILE A 20 -9.03 -19.12 -8.91
N LEU A 21 -7.80 -19.33 -9.38
CA LEU A 21 -6.61 -18.66 -8.85
C LEU A 21 -6.69 -17.18 -9.24
N VAL A 22 -7.07 -16.32 -8.30
CA VAL A 22 -6.96 -14.86 -8.47
C VAL A 22 -5.50 -14.49 -8.28
N ALA A 23 -4.81 -14.12 -9.36
CA ALA A 23 -3.47 -13.55 -9.26
C ALA A 23 -3.59 -12.14 -8.66
N VAL A 24 -3.05 -11.94 -7.46
CA VAL A 24 -2.89 -10.60 -6.88
C VAL A 24 -1.70 -9.94 -7.55
N HIS A 25 -1.96 -8.89 -8.33
CA HIS A 25 -0.92 -8.09 -8.98
C HIS A 25 -0.37 -7.05 -7.99
N GLY A 26 0.52 -7.50 -7.10
CA GLY A 26 1.29 -6.58 -6.28
C GLY A 26 2.26 -5.76 -7.13
N PHE A 27 2.56 -4.54 -6.69
CA PHE A 27 3.60 -3.71 -7.29
C PHE A 27 4.49 -3.11 -6.19
N ASN A 28 5.57 -2.45 -6.59
CA ASN A 28 6.48 -1.79 -5.65
C ASN A 28 6.65 -0.33 -6.05
N PHE A 29 6.96 0.49 -5.05
CA PHE A 29 7.27 1.90 -5.23
C PHE A 29 8.61 2.24 -4.60
N SER A 30 9.19 3.34 -5.07
CA SER A 30 10.44 3.91 -4.58
C SER A 30 10.17 5.28 -3.96
N ILE A 31 10.95 5.60 -2.93
CA ILE A 31 10.86 6.86 -2.20
C ILE A 31 12.17 7.61 -2.38
N GLY A 32 12.09 8.90 -2.69
CA GLY A 32 13.22 9.82 -2.75
C GLY A 32 13.79 10.18 -1.37
N PRO A 33 14.65 11.21 -1.30
CA PRO A 33 15.17 11.73 -0.05
C PRO A 33 14.05 12.16 0.91
N THR A 34 14.25 11.88 2.20
CA THR A 34 13.28 12.18 3.27
C THR A 34 13.84 13.28 4.16
N ALA A 35 13.31 14.49 4.05
CA ALA A 35 13.74 15.63 4.83
C ALA A 35 12.54 16.42 5.35
N GLN A 36 12.65 16.97 6.56
CA GLN A 36 11.56 17.69 7.18
C GLN A 36 11.17 18.90 6.32
N CYS A 37 9.86 19.13 6.19
CA CYS A 37 9.27 20.24 5.45
C CYS A 37 9.61 20.30 3.95
N ASP A 38 10.34 19.32 3.41
CA ASP A 38 10.72 19.24 2.01
C ASP A 38 9.75 18.35 1.23
N PRO A 39 9.72 18.49 -0.11
CA PRO A 39 8.92 17.60 -0.96
C PRO A 39 9.43 16.15 -0.93
N LEU A 40 8.49 15.20 -0.90
CA LEU A 40 8.78 13.77 -0.93
C LEU A 40 8.35 13.16 -2.25
N SER A 41 9.33 12.79 -3.08
CA SER A 41 9.08 12.14 -4.36
C SER A 41 8.82 10.64 -4.19
N VAL A 42 7.80 10.15 -4.85
CA VAL A 42 7.41 8.73 -4.89
C VAL A 42 7.20 8.33 -6.34
N SER A 43 7.76 7.18 -6.75
CA SER A 43 7.57 6.63 -8.10
C SER A 43 7.26 5.14 -8.04
N TRP A 44 6.48 4.64 -8.99
CA TRP A 44 6.07 3.24 -9.04
C TRP A 44 5.85 2.76 -10.48
N SER A 45 5.79 1.44 -10.65
CA SER A 45 5.47 0.79 -11.91
C SER A 45 4.43 -0.29 -11.70
N GLY A 46 3.42 -0.35 -12.57
CA GLY A 46 2.27 -1.25 -12.43
C GLY A 46 1.17 -0.69 -11.51
N GLY A 47 0.29 -1.59 -11.05
CA GLY A 47 -0.90 -1.26 -10.29
C GLY A 47 -2.07 -0.74 -11.14
N GLN A 48 -3.19 -0.46 -10.48
CA GLN A 48 -4.41 0.06 -11.10
C GLN A 48 -4.94 1.27 -10.32
N PRO A 49 -5.19 2.43 -10.95
CA PRO A 49 -5.77 3.58 -10.26
C PRO A 49 -7.16 3.25 -9.68
N PRO A 50 -7.60 3.94 -8.61
CA PRO A 50 -6.94 5.07 -7.96
C PRO A 50 -5.84 4.66 -6.97
N PHE A 51 -4.75 5.42 -6.94
CA PHE A 51 -3.63 5.20 -6.01
C PHE A 51 -3.80 6.03 -4.72
N GLN A 52 -3.37 5.47 -3.60
CA GLN A 52 -3.36 6.14 -2.31
C GLN A 52 -2.07 5.84 -1.55
N LEU A 53 -1.53 6.83 -0.85
CA LEU A 53 -0.41 6.68 0.05
C LEU A 53 -0.87 6.78 1.51
N LEU A 54 -0.32 5.92 2.35
CA LEU A 54 -0.49 5.98 3.79
C LEU A 54 0.88 6.26 4.42
N LEU A 55 1.00 7.36 5.14
CA LEU A 55 2.17 7.72 5.93
C LEU A 55 1.98 7.23 7.36
N ILE A 56 2.93 6.42 7.83
CA ILE A 56 2.80 5.64 9.07
C ILE A 56 4.02 5.90 9.97
N PRO A 57 3.98 6.90 10.86
CA PRO A 57 4.98 7.07 11.90
C PRO A 57 4.69 6.11 13.07
N PRO A 58 5.63 5.27 13.53
CA PRO A 58 5.41 4.41 14.69
C PRO A 58 5.02 5.23 15.93
N GLY A 59 3.84 4.96 16.47
CA GLY A 59 3.29 5.65 17.63
C GLY A 59 2.80 7.08 17.40
N GLY A 60 2.84 7.58 16.16
CA GLY A 60 2.28 8.88 15.77
C GLY A 60 0.99 8.76 14.96
N THR A 61 0.51 9.89 14.45
CA THR A 61 -0.71 9.95 13.63
C THR A 61 -0.49 9.42 12.22
N ILE A 62 -1.29 8.42 11.83
CA ILE A 62 -1.31 7.87 10.47
C ILE A 62 -2.05 8.85 9.55
N THR A 63 -1.45 9.21 8.41
CA THR A 63 -2.01 10.19 7.47
C THR A 63 -2.24 9.60 6.09
N ASN A 64 -3.42 9.83 5.50
CA ASN A 64 -3.72 9.45 4.12
C ASN A 64 -3.35 10.59 3.15
N ILE A 65 -2.69 10.23 2.06
CA ILE A 65 -2.29 11.13 0.97
C ILE A 65 -2.95 10.62 -0.31
N THR A 66 -3.88 11.42 -0.85
CA THR A 66 -4.56 11.11 -2.11
C THR A 66 -3.66 11.45 -3.29
N ILE A 67 -3.46 10.49 -4.19
CA ILE A 67 -2.69 10.69 -5.43
C ILE A 67 -3.68 11.02 -6.56
N PRO A 68 -3.47 12.12 -7.31
CA PRO A 68 -4.30 12.43 -8.46
C PRO A 68 -4.09 11.40 -9.58
N THR A 69 -5.14 11.09 -10.34
CA THR A 69 -5.06 10.13 -11.46
C THR A 69 -4.06 10.54 -12.54
N THR A 70 -3.75 11.84 -12.65
CA THR A 70 -2.74 12.39 -13.58
C THR A 70 -1.30 12.01 -13.20
N ALA A 71 -1.07 11.45 -12.02
CA ALA A 71 0.24 10.98 -11.58
C ALA A 71 0.62 9.61 -12.15
N PHE A 72 -0.27 8.95 -12.90
CA PHE A 72 -0.04 7.65 -13.52
C PHE A 72 -0.31 7.69 -15.03
N ASP A 73 0.64 7.19 -15.80
CA ASP A 73 0.53 7.00 -17.24
C ASP A 73 0.08 5.57 -17.52
N ASP A 74 -1.15 5.43 -18.03
CA ASP A 74 -1.74 4.13 -18.33
C ASP A 74 -1.06 3.41 -19.52
N VAL A 75 -0.37 4.14 -20.40
CA VAL A 75 0.34 3.56 -21.55
C VAL A 75 1.67 2.98 -21.11
N SER A 76 2.47 3.76 -20.37
CA SER A 76 3.77 3.28 -19.89
C SER A 76 3.69 2.45 -18.61
N LYS A 77 2.52 2.42 -17.95
CA LYS A 77 2.29 1.79 -16.64
C LYS A 77 3.27 2.28 -15.57
N GLN A 78 3.60 3.57 -15.62
CA GLN A 78 4.49 4.22 -14.67
C GLN A 78 3.76 5.36 -13.97
N GLY A 79 4.05 5.53 -12.69
CA GLY A 79 3.54 6.66 -11.91
C GLY A 79 4.62 7.38 -11.14
N SER A 80 4.41 8.67 -10.95
CA SER A 80 5.26 9.54 -10.15
C SER A 80 4.43 10.62 -9.50
N TYR A 81 4.63 10.81 -8.20
CA TYR A 81 3.95 11.82 -7.42
C TYR A 81 4.90 12.44 -6.39
N THR A 82 4.82 13.75 -6.22
CA THR A 82 5.55 14.47 -5.19
C THR A 82 4.56 14.92 -4.14
N VAL A 83 4.69 14.39 -2.92
CA VAL A 83 4.02 14.96 -1.75
C VAL A 83 4.66 16.32 -1.50
N PRO A 84 3.91 17.43 -1.49
CA PRO A 84 4.49 18.76 -1.47
C PRO A 84 5.39 19.03 -0.25
N GLN A 85 5.04 18.44 0.89
CA GLN A 85 5.71 18.72 2.15
C GLN A 85 5.59 17.55 3.11
N LEU A 86 6.72 17.17 3.71
CA LEU A 86 6.78 16.16 4.77
C LEU A 86 6.63 16.82 6.15
N TYR A 87 5.42 16.77 6.71
CA TYR A 87 5.07 17.32 8.03
C TYR A 87 5.52 16.43 9.20
N LEU A 88 6.76 15.93 9.15
CA LEU A 88 7.38 15.17 10.23
C LEU A 88 8.65 15.88 10.67
N THR A 89 8.89 15.91 11.98
CA THR A 89 10.10 16.51 12.56
C THR A 89 11.32 15.67 12.19
N GLU A 90 12.46 16.31 11.97
CA GLU A 90 13.76 15.63 11.85
C GLU A 90 13.96 14.58 12.95
N GLY A 91 14.55 13.44 12.58
CA GLY A 91 14.77 12.29 13.47
C GLY A 91 13.56 11.37 13.63
N THR A 92 12.35 11.81 13.25
CA THR A 92 11.15 10.95 13.28
C THR A 92 11.30 9.80 12.30
N GLN A 93 10.88 8.60 12.72
CA GLN A 93 10.83 7.43 11.85
C GLN A 93 9.43 7.27 11.24
N PHE A 94 9.35 6.82 10.00
CA PHE A 94 8.08 6.52 9.34
C PHE A 94 8.22 5.46 8.25
N MET A 95 7.10 4.85 7.89
CA MET A 95 6.94 4.01 6.71
C MET A 95 5.91 4.64 5.77
N LEU A 96 6.00 4.34 4.49
CA LEU A 96 4.90 4.57 3.55
C LEU A 96 4.31 3.24 3.13
N SER A 97 3.01 3.21 2.90
CA SER A 97 2.38 2.12 2.16
C SER A 97 1.55 2.66 1.03
N MET A 98 1.59 1.98 -0.12
CA MET A 98 0.81 2.36 -1.29
C MET A 98 -0.31 1.36 -1.54
N SER A 99 -1.51 1.89 -1.75
CA SER A 99 -2.71 1.14 -2.13
C SER A 99 -3.13 1.52 -3.55
N ASP A 100 -3.90 0.66 -4.19
CA ASP A 100 -4.45 0.90 -5.51
C ASP A 100 -5.89 0.35 -5.61
N GLY A 101 -6.50 0.39 -6.79
CA GLY A 101 -7.86 -0.10 -7.01
C GLY A 101 -8.06 -1.60 -6.75
N SER A 102 -6.99 -2.39 -6.62
CA SER A 102 -7.05 -3.82 -6.30
C SER A 102 -7.12 -4.10 -4.80
N GLY A 103 -6.71 -3.14 -3.96
CA GLY A 103 -6.82 -3.26 -2.51
C GLY A 103 -5.85 -2.39 -1.71
N VAL A 104 -6.07 -2.41 -0.39
CA VAL A 104 -5.16 -1.78 0.56
C VAL A 104 -3.80 -2.46 0.53
N PHE A 105 -2.73 -1.67 0.54
CA PHE A 105 -1.35 -2.13 0.58
C PHE A 105 -0.91 -2.99 -0.63
N ALA A 106 -1.64 -2.94 -1.75
CA ALA A 106 -1.28 -3.65 -2.98
C ALA A 106 0.10 -3.25 -3.54
N GLY A 107 0.54 -2.02 -3.28
CA GLY A 107 1.87 -1.51 -3.61
C GLY A 107 2.95 -1.81 -2.56
N GLY A 108 2.61 -2.57 -1.51
CA GLY A 108 3.50 -2.91 -0.41
C GLY A 108 3.70 -1.78 0.60
N THR A 109 4.64 -2.00 1.53
CA THR A 109 5.06 -1.04 2.56
C THR A 109 6.56 -0.87 2.48
N SER A 110 7.05 0.37 2.58
CA SER A 110 8.47 0.66 2.57
C SER A 110 9.15 0.16 3.84
N SER A 111 10.48 0.06 3.79
CA SER A 111 11.25 0.00 5.03
C SER A 111 11.08 1.29 5.85
N LEU A 112 11.44 1.20 7.14
CA LEU A 112 11.47 2.34 8.04
C LEU A 112 12.48 3.39 7.53
N LYS A 113 12.03 4.64 7.41
CA LYS A 113 12.82 5.79 7.00
C LYS A 113 12.94 6.77 8.15
N THR A 114 14.06 7.46 8.23
CA THR A 114 14.29 8.54 9.18
C THR A 114 14.25 9.87 8.45
N VAL A 115 13.48 10.82 8.98
CA VAL A 115 13.40 12.18 8.45
C VAL A 115 14.71 12.91 8.71
N GLY A 116 15.35 13.44 7.67
CA GLY A 116 16.54 14.28 7.78
C GLY A 116 16.21 15.75 8.00
N ALA A 117 17.25 16.55 8.25
CA ALA A 117 17.16 18.01 8.29
C ALA A 117 16.64 18.59 6.96
N SER A 118 15.95 19.73 7.03
CA SER A 118 15.44 20.42 5.85
C SER A 118 16.60 20.88 4.96
N GLN A 119 16.51 20.57 3.68
CA GLN A 119 17.47 20.94 2.66
C GLN A 119 17.08 22.24 1.94
N SER A 120 15.77 22.54 1.89
CA SER A 120 15.26 23.73 1.21
C SER A 120 15.06 24.95 2.12
N ASN A 121 15.33 24.81 3.42
CA ASN A 121 15.06 25.82 4.46
C ASN A 121 13.58 26.28 4.50
N GLN A 122 12.66 25.44 4.04
CA GLN A 122 11.23 25.70 4.15
C GLN A 122 10.75 25.39 5.57
N ALA A 123 9.95 26.29 6.13
CA ALA A 123 9.32 26.09 7.43
C ALA A 123 7.95 25.44 7.26
N CYS A 124 7.60 24.52 8.16
CA CYS A 124 6.29 23.91 8.25
C CYS A 124 5.98 23.50 9.68
N ASN A 125 4.69 23.31 9.99
CA ASN A 125 4.30 22.78 11.28
C ASN A 125 4.46 21.26 11.28
N THR A 126 5.46 20.75 12.02
CA THR A 126 5.71 19.32 12.19
C THR A 126 5.13 18.76 13.49
N THR A 127 4.34 19.56 14.22
CA THR A 127 3.69 19.12 15.45
C THR A 127 2.65 18.07 15.10
N ASP A 128 2.85 16.85 15.61
CA ASP A 128 1.82 15.82 15.54
C ASP A 128 0.64 16.25 16.41
N LEU A 129 -0.55 16.36 15.81
CA LEU A 129 -1.79 16.66 16.53
C LEU A 129 -2.22 15.49 17.42
N GLY A 130 -1.61 14.32 17.23
CA GLY A 130 -1.96 13.09 17.91
C GLY A 130 -3.32 12.57 17.45
N THR A 131 -3.70 11.45 18.06
CA THR A 131 -5.03 10.87 17.91
C THR A 131 -5.68 10.77 19.29
N ASP A 132 -7.01 10.97 19.36
CA ASP A 132 -7.78 10.91 20.62
C ASP A 132 -8.05 9.46 21.09
N PHE A 133 -7.19 8.52 20.70
CA PHE A 133 -7.29 7.14 21.15
C PHE A 133 -5.95 6.66 21.67
N PHE A 134 -6.01 5.88 22.74
CA PHE A 134 -4.84 5.26 23.35
C PHE A 134 -4.75 3.82 22.90
N PHE A 135 -3.57 3.39 22.46
CA PHE A 135 -3.25 1.98 22.34
C PHE A 135 -2.34 1.59 23.52
N SER A 136 -2.61 0.45 24.13
CA SER A 136 -1.74 -0.15 25.14
C SER A 136 -1.32 -1.53 24.63
N LEU A 137 -0.02 -1.81 24.69
CA LEU A 137 0.48 -3.15 24.50
C LEU A 137 0.41 -3.86 25.85
N ASP A 138 -0.14 -5.07 25.87
CA ASP A 138 0.02 -5.95 27.03
C ASP A 138 1.52 -6.14 27.28
N SER A 139 1.94 -6.09 28.54
CA SER A 139 3.33 -6.19 29.00
C SER A 139 4.20 -7.26 28.31
N PRO A 140 3.70 -8.47 27.94
CA PRO A 140 4.49 -9.44 27.19
C PRO A 140 4.81 -9.07 25.72
N LEU A 141 4.24 -8.00 25.18
CA LEU A 141 4.40 -7.57 23.78
C LEU A 141 5.32 -6.35 23.62
N THR A 142 5.90 -5.82 24.70
CA THR A 142 6.95 -4.80 24.62
C THR A 142 8.27 -5.46 24.26
N GLN A 143 8.79 -5.17 23.05
CA GLN A 143 10.04 -5.73 22.51
C GLN A 143 11.27 -4.94 22.93
#